data_AF-A0AAU6PZG2-F1
#
_entry.id   AF-A0AAU6PZG2-F1
#
_cell.length_a   1.000
_cell.length_b   1.000
_cell.length_c   1.000
_cell.angle_alpha   90.00
_cell.angle_beta   90.00
_cell.angle_gamma   90.00
#
_symmetry.space_group_name_H-M   'P 1'
#
loop_
_entity.id
_entity.type
_entity.pdbx_description
1 polymer ?
#
loop_
_entity_poly.entity_id
_entity_poly.type
_entity_poly.pdbx_seq_one_letter_code
_entity_poly.pdbx_strand_id
1 'polypeptide(L)' 'MVVLSRVSAVLGTIALLVGIGIFVYSEFEVWKQWIAVSALRSRDFANPIPHSVLGASVAVLGGFLLGLGLSRRR' A
#
# COMPACT_ATOMS: atom_id res chain seq x y z
N MET A 1 28.54 5.76 -4.84
CA MET A 1 27.52 4.69 -4.68
C MET A 1 26.66 4.82 -3.41
N VAL A 2 27.18 5.35 -2.29
CA VAL A 2 26.43 5.49 -1.02
C VAL A 2 25.19 6.40 -1.14
N VAL A 3 25.27 7.50 -1.90
CA VAL A 3 24.13 8.43 -2.09
C VAL A 3 22.94 7.73 -2.75
N LEU A 4 23.18 6.93 -3.79
CA LEU A 4 22.12 6.19 -4.49
C LEU A 4 21.45 5.13 -3.59
N SER A 5 22.22 4.48 -2.72
CA SER A 5 21.70 3.55 -1.70
C SER A 5 20.81 4.27 -0.68
N ARG A 6 21.20 5.46 -0.22
CA ARG A 6 20.39 6.27 0.70
C ARG A 6 19.10 6.75 0.06
N VAL A 7 19.16 7.22 -1.18
CA VAL A 7 17.98 7.67 -1.93
C VAL A 7 17.02 6.51 -2.16
N SER A 8 17.52 5.33 -2.56
CA SER A 8 16.72 4.11 -2.72
C SER A 8 16.01 3.71 -1.42
N ALA A 9 16.72 3.78 -0.28
CA ALA A 9 16.13 3.46 1.02
C ALA A 9 15.02 4.43 1.40
N VAL A 10 15.24 5.75 1.23
CA VAL A 10 14.22 6.77 1.55
C VAL A 10 12.99 6.63 0.66
N LEU A 11 13.19 6.54 -0.65
CA LEU A 11 12.09 6.37 -1.60
C LEU A 11 11.34 5.06 -1.37
N GLY A 12 12.07 3.97 -1.08
CA GLY A 12 11.47 2.69 -0.75
C GLY A 12 10.61 2.75 0.50
N THR A 13 11.09 3.37 1.58
CA THR A 13 10.30 3.56 2.81
C THR A 13 9.04 4.38 2.55
N ILE A 14 9.15 5.50 1.83
CA ILE A 14 7.99 6.35 1.53
C ILE A 14 6.96 5.57 0.71
N ALA A 15 7.40 4.92 -0.38
CA ALA A 15 6.52 4.13 -1.23
C ALA A 15 5.86 2.99 -0.43
N LEU A 16 6.61 2.31 0.44
CA LEU A 16 6.08 1.24 1.28
C LEU A 16 4.97 1.75 2.20
N LEU A 17 5.19 2.87 2.89
CA LEU A 17 4.20 3.48 3.77
C LEU A 17 2.94 3.93 3.01
N VAL A 18 3.11 4.55 1.84
CA VAL A 18 2.00 4.96 0.98
C VAL A 18 1.21 3.74 0.50
N GLY A 19 1.88 2.68 0.05
CA GLY A 19 1.24 1.45 -0.40
C GLY A 19 0.43 0.78 0.70
N ILE A 20 0.99 0.67 1.90
CA ILE A 20 0.29 0.15 3.08
C ILE A 20 -0.92 1.02 3.41
N GLY A 21 -0.78 2.34 3.39
CA GLY A 21 -1.90 3.26 3.66
C GLY A 21 -3.06 3.09 2.69
N ILE A 22 -2.78 3.01 1.38
CA ILE A 22 -3.79 2.78 0.34
C ILE A 22 -4.45 1.41 0.54
N PHE A 23 -3.66 0.37 0.83
CA PHE A 23 -4.16 -0.98 1.05
C PHE A 23 -5.11 -1.04 2.26
N VAL A 24 -4.68 -0.50 3.40
CA VAL A 24 -5.51 -0.44 4.63
C VAL A 24 -6.80 0.36 4.39
N TYR A 25 -6.72 1.48 3.66
CA TYR A 25 -7.91 2.24 3.29
C TYR A 25 -8.89 1.41 2.45
N SER A 26 -8.39 0.65 1.48
CA SER A 26 -9.25 -0.21 0.64
C SER A 26 -9.92 -1.33 1.43
N GLU A 27 -9.21 -1.96 2.38
CA GLU A 27 -9.78 -2.98 3.27
C GLU A 27 -10.83 -2.39 4.22
N PHE A 28 -10.63 -1.14 4.66
CA PHE A 28 -11.64 -0.45 5.46
C PHE A 28 -12.93 -0.17 4.66
N GLU A 29 -12.83 0.14 3.36
CA GLU A 29 -14.01 0.24 2.49
C GLU A 29 -14.72 -1.11 2.33
N VAL A 30 -13.97 -2.21 2.15
CA VAL A 30 -14.53 -3.58 2.11
C VAL A 30 -15.26 -3.93 3.41
N TRP A 31 -14.67 -3.58 4.56
CA TRP A 31 -15.30 -3.81 5.86
C TRP A 31 -16.62 -3.03 6.01
N LYS A 32 -16.67 -1.77 5.57
CA LYS A 32 -17.91 -0.98 5.55
C LYS A 32 -18.98 -1.59 4.63
N GLN A 33 -18.57 -2.11 3.47
CA GLN A 33 -19.46 -2.84 2.56
C GLN A 33 -20.06 -4.05 3.25
N TRP A 34 -19.22 -4.86 3.89
CA TRP A 34 -19.64 -6.06 4.61
C TRP A 34 -20.65 -5.75 5.73
N ILE A 35 -20.44 -4.69 6.52
CA ILE A 35 -21.40 -4.25 7.55
C ILE A 35 -22.74 -3.84 6.93
N ALA A 36 -22.73 -3.09 5.83
CA ALA A 36 -23.96 -2.62 5.22
C ALA A 36 -24.80 -3.76 4.62
N VAL A 37 -24.14 -4.71 3.96
CA VAL A 37 -24.77 -5.95 3.48
C VAL A 37 -25.36 -6.74 4.65
N SER A 38 -24.61 -6.87 5.75
CA SER A 38 -25.05 -7.58 6.96
C SER A 38 -26.24 -6.91 7.64
N ALA A 39 -26.38 -5.58 7.50
CA ALA A 39 -27.49 -4.80 8.05
C ALA A 39 -28.68 -4.66 7.09
N LEU A 40 -28.69 -5.36 5.94
CA LEU A 40 -29.71 -5.23 4.89
C LEU A 40 -29.93 -3.77 4.41
N ARG A 41 -28.88 -2.94 4.50
CA ARG A 41 -28.93 -1.54 4.05
C ARG A 41 -28.39 -1.45 2.63
N SER A 42 -29.21 -0.89 1.72
CA SER A 42 -28.75 -0.51 0.38
C SER A 42 -27.90 0.76 0.46
N ARG A 43 -26.65 0.68 0.00
CA ARG A 43 -25.76 1.82 -0.16
C ARG A 43 -24.87 1.57 -1.37
N ASP A 44 -24.62 2.60 -2.15
CA ASP A 44 -23.67 2.52 -3.26
C ASP A 44 -22.25 2.54 -2.71
N PHE A 45 -21.45 1.59 -3.18
CA PHE A 45 -20.06 1.47 -2.80
C PHE A 45 -19.18 1.49 -4.05
N ALA A 46 -18.07 2.21 -3.97
CA ALA A 46 -17.04 2.15 -4.99
C ALA A 46 -16.35 0.78 -4.95
N ASN A 47 -15.95 0.28 -6.13
CA ASN A 47 -15.19 -0.97 -6.21
C ASN A 47 -13.82 -0.78 -5.51
N PRO A 48 -13.51 -1.55 -4.44
CA PRO A 48 -12.28 -1.41 -3.68
C PRO A 48 -11.09 -2.15 -4.33
N ILE A 49 -11.33 -3.03 -5.32
CA ILE A 49 -10.31 -3.86 -5.96
C ILE A 49 -9.17 -3.03 -6.58
N PRO A 50 -9.44 -1.96 -7.37
CA PRO A 50 -8.37 -1.16 -7.96
C PRO A 50 -7.44 -0.54 -6.91
N HIS A 51 -8.00 -0.06 -5.79
CA HIS A 51 -7.24 0.54 -4.70
C HIS A 51 -6.43 -0.52 -3.95
N SER A 52 -6.98 -1.71 -3.74
CA SER A 52 -6.29 -2.84 -3.10
C SER A 52 -5.08 -3.29 -3.92
N VAL A 53 -5.27 -3.46 -5.23
CA VAL A 53 -4.19 -3.86 -6.16
C VAL A 53 -3.12 -2.78 -6.25
N LEU A 54 -3.53 -1.50 -6.31
CA LEU A 54 -2.60 -0.37 -6.31
C LEU A 54 -1.77 -0.33 -5.04
N GLY A 55 -2.41 -0.39 -3.87
CA GLY A 55 -1.74 -0.34 -2.57
C GLY A 55 -0.75 -1.49 -2.40
N ALA A 56 -1.16 -2.72 -2.74
CA ALA A 56 -0.30 -3.89 -2.71
C ALA A 56 0.90 -3.76 -3.66
N SER A 57 0.68 -3.33 -4.90
CA SER A 57 1.76 -3.15 -5.89
C SER A 57 2.77 -2.10 -5.45
N VAL A 58 2.29 -0.97 -4.92
CA VAL A 58 3.14 0.10 -4.40
C VAL A 58 3.92 -0.35 -3.17
N ALA A 59 3.30 -1.13 -2.27
CA ALA A 59 3.98 -1.70 -1.11
C ALA A 59 5.10 -2.67 -1.52
N VAL A 60 4.86 -3.53 -2.50
CA VAL A 60 5.88 -4.46 -3.04
C VAL A 60 7.05 -3.69 -3.64
N LEU A 61 6.78 -2.69 -4.48
CA LEU A 61 7.82 -1.85 -5.08
C LEU A 61 8.60 -1.06 -4.02
N GLY A 62 7.92 -0.50 -3.03
CA GLY A 62 8.55 0.20 -1.91
C GLY A 62 9.45 -0.70 -1.08
N GLY A 63 8.96 -1.89 -0.72
CA GLY A 63 9.74 -2.90 0.00
C GLY A 63 10.98 -3.35 -0.78
N PHE A 64 10.85 -3.55 -2.10
CA PHE A 64 11.97 -3.88 -2.96
C PHE A 64 13.03 -2.77 -3.00
N LEU A 65 12.63 -1.52 -3.22
CA LEU A 65 13.55 -0.37 -3.23
C LEU A 65 14.22 -0.14 -1.87
N LEU A 66 13.48 -0.34 -0.78
CA LEU A 66 14.02 -0.27 0.57
C LEU A 66 15.08 -1.36 0.77
N GLY A 67 14.77 -2.61 0.39
CA GLY A 67 15.70 -3.73 0.46
C GLY A 67 16.99 -3.49 -0.34
N LEU A 68 16.88 -2.96 -1.56
CA LEU A 68 18.03 -2.55 -2.37
C LEU A 68 18.87 -1.46 -1.70
N GLY A 69 18.21 -0.47 -1.11
CA GLY A 69 18.85 0.62 -0.40
C GLY A 69 19.64 0.14 0.82
N LEU A 70 19.09 -0.82 1.57
CA LEU A 70 19.70 -1.40 2.76
C LEU A 70 20.83 -2.39 2.42
N SER A 71 20.68 -3.20 1.37
CA SER A 71 21.67 -4.20 0.96
C SER A 71 23.00 -3.56 0.51
N ARG A 72 22.95 -2.44 -0.21
CA ARG A 72 24.14 -1.72 -0.69
C ARG A 72 24.86 -0.87 0.36
N ARG A 73 24.36 -0.84 1.61
CA ARG A 73 24.94 -0.08 2.72
C ARG A 73 25.92 -0.91 3.57
N ARG A 74 25.94 -2.23 3.39
CA ARG A 74 26.95 -3.15 3.94
C ARG A 74 28.14 -3.25 2.99
#